data_AF-A0A329CKJ1-F1
#
_entry.id   AF-A0A329CKJ1-F1
#
_cell.length_a   1.000
_cell.length_b   1.000
_cell.length_c   1.000
_cell.angle_alpha   90.00
_cell.angle_beta   90.00
_cell.angle_gamma   90.00
#
_symmetry.space_group_name_H-M   'P 1'
#
loop_
_entity.id
_entity.type
_entity.pdbx_description
1 polymer ?
#
loop_
_entity_poly.entity_id
_entity_poly.type
_entity_poly.pdbx_seq_one_letter_code
_entity_poly.pdbx_strand_id
1 'polypeptide(L)'
;MTLPTPLRDMPSEANAPAACASAEDQSSPSSRRALVEIAARVGAASMLSLFAYGAIRQWLAAPQRITLLLLVVSAFVTIGLSLFSRIPAKRDWRPLAFICSMGGTYYFLAVRLSPGSQLVPEDVGAVLQLLGIFWQLFAKASLRRSFGILPANRGVVSRGAYRFVRHPMYLGYFMTDMGFLLVNFGLQNLLVYSCQFALQVVRIVREEQLLSHDDGYRSYKTRVRFRVIPGLF
;
A
#
# COMPACT_ATOMS: atom_id res chain seq x y z
N MET A 1 78.10 35.48 -6.17
CA MET A 1 79.16 35.35 -7.18
C MET A 1 79.10 33.93 -7.73
N THR A 2 78.90 33.80 -9.04
CA THR A 2 79.06 32.60 -9.90
C THR A 2 78.23 31.33 -9.62
N LEU A 3 77.21 31.11 -10.46
CA LEU A 3 76.80 29.77 -10.94
C LEU A 3 77.97 29.11 -11.71
N PRO A 4 77.99 27.77 -11.86
CA PRO A 4 77.57 27.22 -13.15
C PRO A 4 76.82 25.86 -13.12
N THR A 5 75.95 25.73 -14.12
CA THR A 5 75.23 24.59 -14.73
C THR A 5 76.18 23.50 -15.30
N PRO A 6 75.74 22.49 -16.09
CA PRO A 6 74.61 21.53 -16.08
C PRO A 6 75.12 20.07 -16.37
N LEU A 7 74.24 19.07 -16.57
CA LEU A 7 74.39 17.91 -17.49
C LEU A 7 73.07 17.09 -17.45
N ARG A 8 72.14 17.21 -18.42
CA ARG A 8 72.10 16.70 -19.81
C ARG A 8 71.41 15.32 -19.91
N ASP A 9 70.20 15.38 -20.47
CA ASP A 9 69.47 14.46 -21.37
C ASP A 9 69.51 12.95 -21.18
N MET A 10 68.31 12.33 -21.12
CA MET A 10 68.01 11.06 -21.78
C MET A 10 66.54 11.03 -22.28
N PRO A 11 66.23 10.28 -23.36
CA PRO A 11 65.19 10.61 -24.32
C PRO A 11 63.84 9.92 -24.07
N SER A 12 62.80 10.58 -24.61
CA SER A 12 61.41 10.11 -24.70
C SER A 12 61.19 9.33 -25.99
N GLU A 13 60.90 8.04 -25.91
CA GLU A 13 60.24 7.30 -26.99
C GLU A 13 59.20 6.30 -26.45
N ALA A 14 57.99 6.45 -26.99
CA ALA A 14 57.05 5.44 -27.48
C ALA A 14 56.70 4.22 -26.58
N ASN A 15 55.43 4.13 -26.17
CA ASN A 15 54.43 3.28 -26.85
C ASN A 15 53.05 3.38 -26.20
N ALA A 16 52.02 3.63 -27.01
CA ALA A 16 50.67 3.18 -26.70
C ALA A 16 50.56 1.67 -27.00
N PRO A 17 49.58 0.97 -26.42
CA PRO A 17 48.38 0.77 -27.23
C PRO A 17 47.08 0.97 -26.44
N ALA A 18 46.17 1.69 -27.08
CA ALA A 18 44.75 1.61 -26.82
C ALA A 18 44.22 0.29 -27.42
N ALA A 19 43.69 -0.61 -26.58
CA ALA A 19 42.71 -1.62 -26.99
C ALA A 19 42.05 -2.27 -25.76
N CYS A 20 40.73 -2.40 -25.83
CA CYS A 20 39.89 -3.34 -25.07
C CYS A 20 39.77 -3.13 -23.55
N ALA A 21 38.98 -2.14 -23.15
CA ALA A 21 38.02 -2.37 -22.07
C ALA A 21 36.63 -2.34 -22.69
N SER A 22 36.08 -3.54 -22.82
CA SER A 22 34.70 -3.86 -23.16
C SER A 22 33.72 -2.85 -22.59
N ALA A 23 32.73 -2.50 -23.41
CA ALA A 23 31.47 -1.95 -22.95
C ALA A 23 30.76 -2.97 -22.04
N GLU A 24 31.27 -3.16 -20.83
CA GLU A 24 30.59 -3.90 -19.77
C GLU A 24 29.43 -3.04 -19.27
N ASP A 25 28.26 -3.33 -19.85
CA ASP A 25 26.94 -3.33 -19.23
C ASP A 25 26.79 -2.43 -17.99
N GLN A 26 26.85 -1.10 -18.21
CA GLN A 26 26.39 -0.12 -17.23
C GLN A 26 24.85 -0.03 -17.20
N SER A 27 24.12 -1.13 -17.42
CA SER A 27 22.68 -1.21 -17.10
C SER A 27 22.52 -1.28 -15.57
N SER A 28 22.73 -0.11 -14.95
CA SER A 28 22.85 0.06 -13.50
C SER A 28 21.73 -0.66 -12.71
N PRO A 29 22.01 -1.15 -11.49
CA PRO A 29 21.00 -1.73 -10.60
C PRO A 29 19.81 -0.79 -10.29
N SER A 30 19.88 0.50 -10.66
CA SER A 30 18.77 1.45 -10.58
C SER A 30 17.72 1.26 -11.68
N SER A 31 18.13 0.99 -12.92
CA SER A 31 17.23 0.83 -14.07
C SER A 31 16.38 -0.43 -13.97
N ARG A 32 16.97 -1.55 -13.51
CA ARG A 32 16.23 -2.80 -13.26
C ARG A 32 15.20 -2.63 -12.15
N ARG A 33 15.50 -1.88 -11.10
CA ARG A 33 14.55 -1.57 -10.01
C ARG A 33 13.40 -0.68 -10.50
N ALA A 34 13.70 0.34 -11.31
CA ALA A 34 12.71 1.22 -11.89
C ALA A 34 11.75 0.45 -12.83
N LEU A 35 12.27 -0.46 -13.66
CA LEU A 35 11.47 -1.33 -14.52
C LEU A 35 10.50 -2.21 -13.72
N VAL A 36 10.99 -2.87 -12.67
CA VAL A 36 10.15 -3.70 -11.78
C VAL A 36 9.05 -2.86 -11.10
N GLU A 37 9.36 -1.64 -10.69
CA GLU A 37 8.39 -0.73 -10.08
C GLU A 37 7.31 -0.30 -11.07
N ILE A 38 7.69 0.10 -12.29
CA ILE A 38 6.75 0.47 -13.34
C ILE A 38 5.85 -0.74 -13.67
N ALA A 39 6.44 -1.92 -13.85
CA ALA A 39 5.70 -3.14 -14.12
C ALA A 39 4.69 -3.47 -13.00
N ALA A 40 5.07 -3.32 -11.73
CA ALA A 40 4.17 -3.54 -10.60
C ALA A 40 3.01 -2.54 -10.56
N ARG A 41 3.28 -1.26 -10.84
CA ARG A 41 2.24 -0.21 -10.88
C ARG A 41 1.28 -0.40 -12.05
N VAL A 42 1.80 -0.75 -13.23
CA VAL A 42 1.00 -1.06 -14.42
C VAL A 42 0.14 -2.30 -14.15
N GLY A 43 0.71 -3.37 -13.59
CA GLY A 43 -0.04 -4.57 -13.21
C GLY A 43 -1.18 -4.27 -12.25
N ALA A 44 -0.92 -3.47 -11.21
CA ALA A 44 -1.94 -3.05 -10.25
C ALA A 44 -3.06 -2.21 -10.91
N ALA A 45 -2.70 -1.27 -11.77
CA ALA A 45 -3.65 -0.43 -12.50
C ALA A 45 -4.52 -1.25 -13.47
N SER A 46 -3.92 -2.24 -14.15
CA SER A 46 -4.63 -3.17 -15.03
C SER A 46 -5.61 -4.04 -14.25
N MET A 47 -5.20 -4.60 -13.11
CA MET A 47 -6.06 -5.38 -12.24
C MET A 47 -7.23 -4.54 -11.69
N LEU A 48 -6.97 -3.31 -11.27
CA LEU A 48 -8.00 -2.39 -10.81
C LEU A 48 -8.99 -2.03 -11.93
N SER A 49 -8.48 -1.79 -13.14
CA SER A 49 -9.31 -1.51 -14.32
C SER A 49 -10.21 -2.69 -14.68
N LEU A 50 -9.68 -3.93 -14.63
CA LEU A 50 -10.46 -5.14 -14.88
C LEU A 50 -11.59 -5.31 -13.86
N PHE A 51 -11.28 -5.12 -12.58
CA PHE A 51 -12.28 -5.16 -11.51
C PHE A 51 -13.36 -4.09 -11.68
N ALA A 52 -12.95 -2.85 -11.94
CA ALA A 52 -13.87 -1.74 -12.19
C ALA A 52 -14.78 -2.02 -13.40
N TYR A 53 -14.22 -2.54 -14.49
CA TYR A 53 -14.99 -2.94 -15.66
C TYR A 53 -16.04 -4.00 -15.31
N GLY A 54 -15.65 -5.07 -14.58
CA GLY A 54 -16.58 -6.10 -14.14
C GLY A 54 -17.71 -5.55 -13.26
N ALA A 55 -17.38 -4.68 -12.31
CA ALA A 55 -18.36 -4.06 -11.42
C ALA A 55 -19.32 -3.12 -12.17
N ILE A 56 -18.79 -2.30 -13.10
CA ILE A 56 -19.60 -1.41 -13.94
C ILE A 56 -20.53 -2.22 -14.85
N ARG A 57 -20.05 -3.30 -15.47
CA ARG A 57 -20.88 -4.19 -16.30
C ARG A 57 -22.05 -4.77 -15.51
N GLN A 58 -21.79 -5.20 -14.27
CA GLN A 58 -22.82 -5.74 -13.40
C GLN A 58 -23.82 -4.67 -12.93
N TRP A 59 -23.35 -3.44 -12.70
CA TRP A 59 -24.20 -2.31 -12.38
C TRP A 59 -25.05 -1.86 -13.58
N LEU A 60 -24.49 -1.83 -14.80
CA LEU A 60 -25.25 -1.55 -16.02
C LEU A 60 -26.39 -2.56 -16.23
N ALA A 61 -26.20 -3.82 -15.81
CA ALA A 61 -27.24 -4.84 -15.83
C ALA A 61 -28.29 -4.67 -14.71
N ALA A 62 -27.92 -4.07 -13.57
CA ALA A 62 -28.79 -3.85 -12.42
C ALA A 62 -28.42 -2.52 -11.71
N PRO A 63 -28.91 -1.37 -12.21
CA PRO A 63 -28.48 -0.04 -11.74
C PRO A 63 -28.80 0.26 -10.28
N GLN A 64 -29.68 -0.53 -9.67
CA GLN A 64 -30.04 -0.44 -8.26
C GLN A 64 -28.85 -0.82 -7.35
N ARG A 65 -27.86 -1.56 -7.86
CA ARG A 65 -26.72 -2.08 -7.07
C ARG A 65 -25.60 -1.05 -6.88
N ILE A 66 -25.93 0.07 -6.24
CA ILE A 66 -25.03 1.22 -6.02
C ILE A 66 -23.79 0.83 -5.21
N THR A 67 -23.89 -0.19 -4.35
CA THR A 67 -22.76 -0.69 -3.54
C THR A 67 -21.58 -1.20 -4.37
N LEU A 68 -21.83 -1.65 -5.61
CA LEU A 68 -20.75 -2.04 -6.54
C LEU A 68 -19.92 -0.83 -6.96
N LEU A 69 -20.56 0.30 -7.25
CA LEU A 69 -19.85 1.53 -7.63
C LEU A 69 -19.07 2.08 -6.45
N LEU A 70 -19.66 2.07 -5.25
CA LEU A 70 -18.98 2.49 -4.03
C LEU A 70 -17.78 1.58 -3.69
N LEU A 71 -17.90 0.27 -3.96
CA LEU A 71 -16.77 -0.65 -3.81
C LEU A 71 -15.62 -0.30 -4.78
N VAL A 72 -15.93 0.04 -6.04
CA VAL A 72 -14.94 0.52 -7.01
C VAL A 72 -14.28 1.82 -6.53
N VAL A 73 -15.07 2.80 -6.09
CA VAL A 73 -14.55 4.07 -5.55
C VAL A 73 -13.62 3.80 -4.35
N SER A 74 -14.01 2.93 -3.43
CA SER A 74 -13.17 2.53 -2.30
C SER A 74 -11.87 1.86 -2.74
N ALA A 75 -11.92 0.99 -3.76
CA ALA A 75 -10.73 0.35 -4.32
C ALA A 75 -9.77 1.39 -4.93
N PHE A 76 -10.28 2.41 -5.64
CA PHE A 76 -9.49 3.54 -6.13
C PHE A 76 -8.90 4.37 -4.99
N VAL A 77 -9.69 4.67 -3.94
CA VAL A 77 -9.20 5.39 -2.76
C VAL A 77 -8.09 4.62 -2.06
N THR A 78 -8.20 3.29 -1.99
CA THR A 78 -7.24 2.40 -1.32
C THR A 78 -5.96 2.21 -2.13
N ILE A 79 -6.10 1.80 -3.40
CA ILE A 79 -4.99 1.43 -4.27
C ILE A 79 -4.39 2.65 -4.95
N GLY A 80 -5.21 3.58 -5.43
CA GLY A 80 -4.73 4.80 -6.09
C GLY A 80 -3.74 5.54 -5.21
N LEU A 81 -4.07 5.78 -3.94
CA LEU A 81 -3.13 6.38 -2.99
C LEU A 81 -1.92 5.49 -2.68
N SER A 82 -2.07 4.17 -2.73
CA SER A 82 -0.94 3.25 -2.59
C SER A 82 0.02 3.31 -3.79
N LEU A 83 -0.47 3.56 -5.00
CA LEU A 83 0.36 3.67 -6.20
C LEU A 83 1.24 4.92 -6.22
N PHE A 84 0.80 5.99 -5.54
CA PHE A 84 1.56 7.24 -5.41
C PHE A 84 2.45 7.29 -4.17
N SER A 85 2.34 6.31 -3.28
CA SER A 85 3.06 6.34 -2.00
C SER A 85 4.46 5.73 -2.12
N ARG A 86 5.44 6.38 -1.48
CA ARG A 86 6.86 6.02 -1.60
C ARG A 86 7.17 4.61 -1.10
N ILE A 87 8.02 3.91 -1.86
CA ILE A 87 8.41 2.52 -1.65
C ILE A 87 9.19 2.33 -0.34
N PRO A 88 8.89 1.28 0.45
CA PRO A 88 9.87 0.20 0.59
C PRO A 88 11.37 0.36 0.86
N ALA A 89 11.98 1.35 1.55
CA ALA A 89 13.43 1.34 1.84
C ALA A 89 13.97 -0.01 2.38
N LYS A 90 13.15 -0.79 3.13
CA LYS A 90 13.39 -2.21 3.43
C LYS A 90 12.13 -3.02 3.13
N ARG A 91 12.22 -3.97 2.20
CA ARG A 91 11.14 -4.91 1.86
C ARG A 91 11.41 -6.22 2.59
N ASP A 92 10.50 -6.61 3.47
CA ASP A 92 10.57 -7.92 4.13
C ASP A 92 10.18 -9.00 3.09
N TRP A 93 11.16 -9.77 2.62
CA TRP A 93 11.00 -10.79 1.58
C TRP A 93 10.47 -12.11 2.12
N ARG A 94 10.16 -12.20 3.41
CA ARG A 94 9.55 -13.41 3.99
C ARG A 94 8.26 -13.75 3.22
N PRO A 95 8.07 -15.01 2.79
CA PRO A 95 6.92 -15.43 1.97
C PRO A 95 5.57 -15.01 2.57
N LEU A 96 5.43 -15.11 3.89
CA LEU A 96 4.24 -14.66 4.60
C LEU A 96 3.99 -13.15 4.48
N ALA A 97 5.03 -12.32 4.54
CA ALA A 97 4.89 -10.86 4.39
C ALA A 97 4.49 -10.50 2.94
N PHE A 98 5.01 -11.24 1.96
CA PHE A 98 4.62 -11.09 0.56
C PHE A 98 3.16 -11.49 0.34
N ILE A 99 2.72 -12.66 0.82
CA ILE A 99 1.32 -13.12 0.71
C ILE A 99 0.37 -12.15 1.43
N CYS A 100 0.71 -11.68 2.64
CA CYS A 100 -0.10 -10.69 3.35
C CYS A 100 -0.23 -9.38 2.57
N SER A 101 0.85 -8.95 1.91
CA SER A 101 0.85 -7.71 1.13
C SER A 101 0.07 -7.85 -0.18
N MET A 102 0.27 -8.96 -0.91
CA MET A 102 -0.42 -9.24 -2.17
C MET A 102 -1.89 -9.56 -1.94
N GLY A 103 -2.19 -10.48 -1.03
CA GLY A 103 -3.57 -10.82 -0.63
C GLY A 103 -4.29 -9.59 -0.07
N GLY A 104 -3.64 -8.84 0.82
CA GLY A 104 -4.12 -7.59 1.38
C GLY A 104 -4.52 -6.54 0.34
N THR A 105 -3.75 -6.45 -0.74
CA THR A 105 -3.92 -5.42 -1.77
C THR A 105 -4.88 -5.85 -2.87
N TYR A 106 -4.87 -7.12 -3.27
CA TYR A 106 -5.60 -7.65 -4.43
C TYR A 106 -6.80 -8.54 -4.08
N TYR A 107 -7.21 -8.60 -2.81
CA TYR A 107 -8.38 -9.39 -2.38
C TYR A 107 -9.65 -9.06 -3.17
N PHE A 108 -9.78 -7.82 -3.66
CA PHE A 108 -10.93 -7.36 -4.44
C PHE A 108 -11.16 -8.17 -5.72
N LEU A 109 -10.11 -8.78 -6.30
CA LEU A 109 -10.24 -9.64 -7.47
C LEU A 109 -10.94 -10.97 -7.16
N ALA A 110 -10.88 -11.42 -5.91
CA ALA A 110 -11.54 -12.64 -5.47
C ALA A 110 -13.00 -12.41 -5.04
N VAL A 111 -13.43 -11.14 -4.95
CA VAL A 111 -14.79 -10.77 -4.56
C VAL A 111 -15.75 -11.13 -5.71
N ARG A 112 -16.83 -11.83 -5.34
CA ARG A 112 -17.91 -12.17 -6.25
C ARG A 112 -18.82 -10.96 -6.45
N LEU A 113 -18.87 -10.48 -7.69
CA LEU A 113 -19.70 -9.34 -8.10
C LEU A 113 -21.14 -9.74 -8.49
N SER A 114 -21.39 -11.02 -8.76
CA SER A 114 -22.75 -11.50 -9.04
C SER A 114 -23.68 -11.30 -7.83
N PRO A 115 -25.00 -11.20 -8.06
CA PRO A 115 -25.97 -11.07 -6.97
C PRO A 115 -25.79 -12.21 -5.94
N GLY A 116 -25.68 -11.82 -4.67
CA GLY A 116 -25.70 -12.73 -3.53
C GLY A 116 -27.04 -12.70 -2.80
N SER A 117 -27.10 -13.25 -1.60
CA SER A 117 -28.27 -13.06 -0.72
C SER A 117 -28.18 -11.68 -0.06
N GLN A 118 -29.26 -10.93 -0.12
CA GLN A 118 -29.34 -9.60 0.46
C GLN A 118 -29.77 -9.71 1.93
N LEU A 119 -28.83 -9.52 2.87
CA LEU A 119 -29.13 -9.51 4.31
C LEU A 119 -29.65 -8.16 4.78
N VAL A 120 -29.17 -7.08 4.16
CA VAL A 120 -29.60 -5.70 4.44
C VAL A 120 -29.99 -4.98 3.15
N PRO A 121 -30.89 -3.99 3.23
CA PRO A 121 -31.21 -3.12 2.11
C PRO A 121 -29.96 -2.43 1.51
N GLU A 122 -29.99 -2.18 0.20
CA GLU A 122 -28.86 -1.63 -0.56
C GLU A 122 -28.43 -0.25 -0.03
N ASP A 123 -29.40 0.59 0.34
CA ASP A 123 -29.22 1.91 0.94
C ASP A 123 -28.48 1.83 2.28
N VAL A 124 -28.81 0.87 3.13
CA VAL A 124 -28.12 0.65 4.41
C VAL A 124 -26.65 0.27 4.16
N GLY A 125 -26.41 -0.65 3.21
CA GLY A 125 -25.04 -1.02 2.82
C GLY A 125 -24.27 0.16 2.23
N ALA A 126 -24.92 0.94 1.36
CA ALA A 126 -24.32 2.12 0.72
C ALA A 126 -23.96 3.21 1.74
N VAL A 127 -24.82 3.49 2.72
CA VAL A 127 -24.53 4.43 3.82
C VAL A 127 -23.32 3.94 4.61
N LEU A 128 -23.26 2.65 4.95
CA LEU A 128 -22.14 2.09 5.68
C LEU A 128 -20.82 2.19 4.89
N GLN A 129 -20.87 1.96 3.57
CA GLN A 129 -19.72 2.16 2.68
C GLN A 129 -19.29 3.62 2.59
N LEU A 130 -20.22 4.55 2.46
CA LEU A 130 -19.92 5.98 2.41
C LEU A 130 -19.26 6.46 3.71
N LEU A 131 -19.76 6.01 4.87
CA LEU A 131 -19.14 6.28 6.16
C LEU A 131 -17.72 5.69 6.23
N GLY A 132 -17.54 4.47 5.74
CA GLY A 132 -16.23 3.84 5.64
C GLY A 132 -15.26 4.62 4.76
N ILE A 133 -15.67 5.01 3.55
CA ILE A 133 -14.86 5.82 2.62
C ILE A 133 -14.52 7.17 3.23
N PHE A 134 -15.49 7.86 3.84
CA PHE A 134 -15.27 9.12 4.52
C PHE A 134 -14.25 8.97 5.66
N TRP A 135 -14.39 7.92 6.48
CA TRP A 135 -13.44 7.63 7.55
C TRP A 135 -12.02 7.34 7.03
N GLN A 136 -11.90 6.60 5.92
CA GLN A 136 -10.61 6.38 5.26
C GLN A 136 -9.98 7.70 4.82
N LEU A 137 -10.75 8.58 4.19
CA LEU A 137 -10.28 9.90 3.75
C LEU A 137 -9.87 10.77 4.94
N PHE A 138 -10.66 10.77 6.02
CA PHE A 138 -10.35 11.48 7.25
C PHE A 138 -9.07 10.95 7.92
N ALA A 139 -8.90 9.62 7.96
CA ALA A 139 -7.69 8.98 8.47
C ALA A 139 -6.47 9.40 7.66
N LYS A 140 -6.55 9.33 6.33
CA LYS A 140 -5.51 9.75 5.38
C LYS A 140 -5.17 11.23 5.52
N ALA A 141 -6.20 12.09 5.60
CA ALA A 141 -6.04 13.52 5.81
C ALA A 141 -5.37 13.82 7.15
N SER A 142 -5.62 13.02 8.19
CA SER A 142 -5.01 13.17 9.51
C SER A 142 -3.49 12.91 9.51
N LEU A 143 -2.96 12.08 8.59
CA LEU A 143 -1.51 11.87 8.47
C LEU A 143 -0.79 13.04 7.79
N ARG A 144 -1.47 13.86 6.96
CA ARG A 144 -0.87 14.93 6.13
C ARG A 144 0.51 14.53 5.55
N ARG A 145 1.60 15.17 6.01
CA ARG A 145 2.99 14.94 5.54
C ARG A 145 3.63 13.63 6.06
N SER A 146 3.03 12.94 7.02
CA SER A 146 3.55 11.71 7.61
C SER A 146 3.03 10.44 6.94
N PHE A 147 2.19 10.55 5.88
CA PHE A 147 1.73 9.37 5.13
C PHE A 147 2.89 8.75 4.33
N GLY A 148 3.17 7.49 4.62
CA GLY A 148 4.06 6.64 3.85
C GLY A 148 3.59 5.20 3.99
N ILE A 149 3.71 4.40 2.94
CA ILE A 149 3.42 2.97 2.98
C ILE A 149 4.32 2.22 3.98
N LEU A 150 5.41 2.87 4.41
CA LEU A 150 6.41 2.30 5.30
C LEU A 150 6.44 2.86 6.71
N PRO A 151 6.83 2.02 7.69
CA PRO A 151 7.34 2.49 8.96
C PRO A 151 8.66 3.23 8.72
N ALA A 152 8.60 4.54 8.63
CA ALA A 152 9.73 5.44 8.82
C ALA A 152 9.38 6.33 10.00
N ASN A 153 10.31 6.46 10.95
CA ASN A 153 10.09 7.26 12.15
C ASN A 153 10.06 8.75 11.79
N ARG A 154 8.86 9.26 11.44
CA ARG A 154 8.60 10.67 11.08
C ARG A 154 7.90 11.42 12.21
N GLY A 155 7.99 10.90 13.44
CA GLY A 155 7.23 11.36 14.60
C GLY A 155 5.85 10.69 14.67
N VAL A 156 5.46 10.29 15.88
CA VAL A 156 4.19 9.60 16.12
C VAL A 156 3.02 10.58 16.00
N VAL A 157 2.22 10.41 14.94
CA VAL A 157 0.99 11.18 14.75
C VAL A 157 -0.07 10.66 15.71
N SER A 158 -0.55 11.51 16.61
CA SER A 158 -1.57 11.20 17.61
C SER A 158 -2.80 12.13 17.52
N ARG A 159 -2.91 12.90 16.42
CA ARG A 159 -3.99 13.87 16.17
C ARG A 159 -4.97 13.35 15.11
N GLY A 160 -6.17 13.92 15.07
CA GLY A 160 -7.22 13.53 14.12
C GLY A 160 -7.74 12.11 14.38
N ALA A 161 -7.92 11.32 13.34
CA ALA A 161 -8.41 9.94 13.44
C ALA A 161 -7.57 9.04 14.38
N TYR A 162 -6.27 9.32 14.47
CA TYR A 162 -5.31 8.61 15.32
C TYR A 162 -5.51 8.87 16.82
N ARG A 163 -6.38 9.79 17.22
CA ARG A 163 -6.76 9.95 18.63
C ARG A 163 -7.73 8.86 19.09
N PHE A 164 -8.52 8.31 18.17
CA PHE A 164 -9.58 7.35 18.50
C PHE A 164 -9.07 5.92 18.51
N VAL A 165 -8.34 5.55 17.46
CA VAL A 165 -7.79 4.21 17.26
C VAL A 165 -6.40 4.31 16.64
N ARG A 166 -5.53 3.32 16.88
CA ARG A 166 -4.15 3.35 16.39
C ARG A 166 -4.04 3.17 14.87
N HIS A 167 -5.03 2.50 14.27
CA HIS A 167 -5.06 2.06 12.89
C HIS A 167 -6.37 2.47 12.19
N PRO A 168 -6.67 3.78 12.10
CA PRO A 168 -7.98 4.26 11.68
C PRO A 168 -8.33 3.93 10.22
N MET A 169 -7.33 3.81 9.33
CA MET A 169 -7.60 3.41 7.95
C MET A 169 -8.25 2.03 7.85
N TYR A 170 -7.82 1.08 8.68
CA TYR A 170 -8.33 -0.29 8.66
C TYR A 170 -9.77 -0.37 9.17
N LEU A 171 -10.18 0.53 10.08
CA LEU A 171 -11.58 0.65 10.48
C LEU A 171 -12.45 1.09 9.30
N GLY A 172 -11.96 2.04 8.50
CA GLY A 172 -12.68 2.49 7.31
C GLY A 172 -12.79 1.39 6.24
N TYR A 173 -11.76 0.56 6.07
CA TYR A 173 -11.82 -0.63 5.22
C TYR A 173 -12.87 -1.61 5.74
N PHE A 174 -12.84 -1.93 7.04
CA PHE A 174 -13.82 -2.82 7.67
C PHE A 174 -15.26 -2.36 7.45
N MET A 175 -15.56 -1.08 7.69
CA MET A 175 -16.91 -0.54 7.44
C MET A 175 -17.33 -0.68 5.98
N THR A 176 -16.43 -0.37 5.05
CA THR A 176 -16.72 -0.45 3.61
C THR A 176 -16.95 -1.88 3.13
N ASP A 177 -16.13 -2.79 3.63
CA ASP A 177 -16.19 -4.21 3.30
C ASP A 177 -17.45 -4.87 3.88
N MET A 178 -17.84 -4.50 5.10
CA MET A 178 -19.10 -4.96 5.72
C MET A 178 -20.33 -4.41 4.99
N GLY A 179 -20.33 -3.14 4.59
CA GLY A 179 -21.42 -2.57 3.80
C GLY A 179 -21.65 -3.32 2.48
N PHE A 180 -20.57 -3.74 1.82
CA PHE A 180 -20.68 -4.56 0.62
C PHE A 180 -21.12 -6.00 0.93
N LEU A 181 -20.50 -6.66 1.92
CA LEU A 181 -20.75 -8.06 2.26
C LEU A 181 -22.18 -8.31 2.70
N LEU A 182 -22.77 -7.41 3.50
CA LEU A 182 -24.14 -7.57 3.99
C LEU A 182 -25.19 -7.47 2.88
N VAL A 183 -24.93 -6.64 1.87
CA VAL A 183 -25.81 -6.52 0.69
C VAL A 183 -25.58 -7.67 -0.30
N ASN A 184 -24.35 -8.14 -0.44
CA ASN A 184 -23.93 -9.14 -1.41
C ASN A 184 -23.43 -10.41 -0.72
N PHE A 185 -24.20 -10.92 0.22
CA PHE A 185 -23.75 -12.02 1.06
C PHE A 185 -23.63 -13.31 0.26
N GLY A 186 -22.56 -14.05 0.53
CA GLY A 186 -22.27 -15.33 -0.10
C GLY A 186 -21.01 -15.93 0.50
N LEU A 187 -20.92 -17.25 0.50
CA LEU A 187 -19.81 -17.97 1.14
C LEU A 187 -18.44 -17.51 0.63
N GLN A 188 -18.31 -17.25 -0.68
CA GLN A 188 -17.08 -16.73 -1.28
C GLN A 188 -16.72 -15.34 -0.72
N ASN A 189 -17.66 -14.40 -0.70
CA ASN A 189 -17.41 -13.04 -0.21
C ASN A 189 -17.07 -13.09 1.28
N LEU A 190 -17.78 -13.89 2.07
CA LEU A 190 -17.49 -14.10 3.49
C LEU A 190 -16.05 -14.60 3.70
N LEU A 191 -15.63 -15.62 2.96
CA LEU A 191 -14.27 -16.17 3.05
C LEU A 191 -13.21 -15.15 2.63
N VAL A 192 -13.44 -14.43 1.54
CA VAL A 192 -12.52 -13.41 1.03
C VAL A 192 -12.32 -12.29 2.05
N TYR A 193 -13.41 -11.73 2.60
CA TYR A 193 -13.32 -10.67 3.62
C TYR A 193 -12.75 -11.19 4.95
N SER A 194 -13.09 -12.41 5.36
CA SER A 194 -12.52 -13.01 6.58
C SER A 194 -11.01 -13.19 6.47
N CYS A 195 -10.54 -13.72 5.33
CA CYS A 195 -9.12 -13.84 5.04
C CYS A 195 -8.45 -12.45 5.01
N GLN A 196 -9.07 -11.50 4.33
CA GLN A 196 -8.58 -10.12 4.24
C GLN A 196 -8.40 -9.48 5.62
N PHE A 197 -9.38 -9.62 6.54
CA PHE A 197 -9.25 -9.10 7.89
C PHE A 197 -8.18 -9.82 8.71
N ALA A 198 -8.06 -11.14 8.58
CA ALA A 198 -6.99 -11.88 9.24
C ALA A 198 -5.61 -11.38 8.80
N LEU A 199 -5.40 -11.17 7.50
CA LEU A 199 -4.16 -10.60 6.96
C LEU A 199 -3.91 -9.17 7.47
N GLN A 200 -4.94 -8.33 7.54
CA GLN A 200 -4.84 -6.97 8.11
C GLN A 200 -4.44 -7.01 9.59
N VAL A 201 -5.03 -7.89 10.40
CA VAL A 201 -4.67 -8.06 11.81
C VAL A 201 -3.21 -8.47 11.97
N VAL A 202 -2.75 -9.45 11.20
CA VAL A 202 -1.33 -9.88 11.21
C VAL A 202 -0.42 -8.70 10.84
N ARG A 203 -0.79 -7.92 9.84
CA ARG A 203 -0.02 -6.74 9.40
C ARG A 203 0.05 -5.68 10.49
N ILE A 204 -1.08 -5.36 11.13
CA ILE A 204 -1.14 -4.42 12.25
C ILE A 204 -0.22 -4.89 13.38
N VAL A 205 -0.32 -6.14 13.81
CA VAL A 205 0.49 -6.65 14.93
C VAL A 205 1.99 -6.55 14.63
N ARG A 206 2.41 -6.93 13.41
CA ARG A 206 3.82 -6.81 13.00
C ARG A 206 4.29 -5.36 12.94
N GLU A 207 3.44 -4.46 12.42
CA GLU A 207 3.73 -3.03 12.38
C GLU A 207 3.90 -2.45 13.79
N GLU A 208 2.99 -2.77 14.72
CA GLU A 208 3.10 -2.33 16.11
C GLU A 208 4.35 -2.90 16.80
N GLN A 209 4.72 -4.17 16.54
CA GLN A 209 5.95 -4.77 17.06
C GLN A 209 7.20 -4.03 16.58
N LEU A 210 7.26 -3.70 15.29
CA LEU A 210 8.34 -2.92 14.71
C LEU A 210 8.41 -1.51 15.34
N LEU A 211 7.28 -0.82 15.41
CA LEU A 211 7.18 0.54 15.99
C LEU A 211 7.44 0.57 17.50
N SER A 212 7.30 -0.55 18.21
CA SER A 212 7.52 -0.63 19.66
C SER A 212 8.97 -0.36 20.10
N HIS A 213 9.91 -0.40 19.16
CA HIS A 213 11.31 -0.02 19.39
C HIS A 213 11.48 1.49 19.60
N ASP A 214 10.46 2.30 19.27
CA ASP A 214 10.44 3.74 19.49
C ASP A 214 9.71 4.11 20.79
N ASP A 215 10.38 4.89 21.65
CA ASP A 215 9.86 5.36 22.95
C ASP A 215 8.57 6.20 22.82
N GLY A 216 8.49 7.04 21.78
CA GLY A 216 7.33 7.85 21.47
C GLY A 216 6.12 7.00 21.10
N TYR A 217 6.33 5.90 20.37
CA TYR A 217 5.26 4.98 20.02
C TYR A 217 4.76 4.18 21.23
N ARG A 218 5.66 3.78 22.15
CA ARG A 218 5.24 3.19 23.43
C ARG A 218 4.35 4.15 24.23
N SER A 219 4.72 5.42 24.29
CA SER A 219 3.95 6.48 24.96
C SER A 219 2.62 6.82 24.26
N TYR A 220 2.50 6.50 22.98
CA TYR A 220 1.25 6.62 22.24
C TYR A 220 0.32 5.43 22.51
N LYS A 221 0.85 4.20 22.58
CA LYS A 221 0.08 3.00 22.91
C LYS A 221 -0.60 3.05 24.28
N THR A 222 0.00 3.75 25.25
CA THR A 222 -0.63 3.96 26.57
C THR A 222 -1.83 4.90 26.51
N ARG A 223 -1.83 5.88 25.60
CA ARG A 223 -2.89 6.88 25.43
C ARG A 223 -4.05 6.38 24.56
N VAL A 224 -3.75 5.65 23.49
CA VAL A 224 -4.75 5.11 22.57
C VAL A 224 -4.73 3.60 22.67
N ARG A 225 -5.73 3.02 23.35
CA ARG A 225 -5.78 1.58 23.69
C ARG A 225 -6.25 0.69 22.55
N PHE A 226 -7.12 1.19 21.68
CA PHE A 226 -7.74 0.43 20.59
C PHE A 226 -6.89 0.46 19.32
N ARG A 227 -6.77 -0.68 18.64
CA ARG A 227 -6.10 -0.83 17.35
C ARG A 227 -7.01 -0.32 16.23
N VAL A 228 -8.16 -0.96 16.04
CA VAL A 228 -9.06 -0.77 14.90
C VAL A 228 -10.49 -0.52 15.35
N ILE A 229 -11.04 -1.35 16.24
CA ILE A 229 -12.44 -1.29 16.68
C ILE A 229 -12.48 -0.84 18.14
N PRO A 230 -13.02 0.36 18.43
CA PRO A 230 -13.21 0.82 19.80
C PRO A 230 -13.98 -0.22 20.63
N GLY A 231 -13.43 -0.62 21.78
CA GLY A 231 -14.03 -1.58 22.70
C GLY A 231 -13.73 -3.06 22.43
N LEU A 232 -13.22 -3.42 21.24
CA LEU A 232 -12.96 -4.81 20.85
C LEU A 232 -11.49 -5.07 20.52
N PHE A 233 -10.90 -4.25 19.65
CA PHE A 233 -9.57 -4.49 19.12
C PHE A 233 -8.80 -3.20 18.89
#